data_AF-A0A7X7PH72-F1
#
_entry.id   AF-A0A7X7PH72-F1
#
_cell.length_a   1.000
_cell.length_b   1.000
_cell.length_c   1.000
_cell.angle_alpha   90.00
_cell.angle_beta   90.00
_cell.angle_gamma   90.00
#
_symmetry.space_group_name_H-M   'P 1'
#
loop_
_entity.id
_entity.type
_entity.pdbx_description
1 polymer ?
#
loop_
_entity_poly.entity_id
_entity_poly.type
_entity_poly.pdbx_seq_one_letter_code
_entity_poly.pdbx_strand_id
1 'polypeptide(L)'
;SPSQLDSAFDEWLRARYDSELTAVTVRDGRVGGAFLDRLNSGRRALQDGDLDTAARSLQEAIALFPDYAGADSPRRLLARVRLQQGDTAAAAELLTQHVAVAGSDLDAHRELAALQASIGDHAGAAETLTRAVYIHPYDPDLYRQLAAHHEAAGNAAGVVHAREALVALGPTDRAEALYQLAVALHRAGDNAAARRTVLQALEIAPNYEAAQMLLLEVRR
;
A
#
# COMPACT_ATOMS: atom_id res chain seq x y z
N SER A 1 -0.92 44.51 -9.82
CA SER A 1 -1.13 44.84 -8.40
C SER A 1 -1.52 43.58 -7.64
N PRO A 2 -1.44 43.56 -6.29
CA PRO A 2 -1.99 42.45 -5.49
C PRO A 2 -3.42 42.06 -5.89
N SER A 3 -4.30 43.05 -6.08
CA SER A 3 -5.69 42.82 -6.51
C SER A 3 -5.86 42.14 -7.88
N GLN A 4 -4.95 42.39 -8.83
CA GLN A 4 -4.98 41.73 -10.14
C GLN A 4 -4.52 40.27 -10.03
N LEU A 5 -3.56 40.00 -9.14
CA LEU A 5 -3.10 38.64 -8.86
C LEU A 5 -4.19 37.84 -8.15
N ASP A 6 -4.86 38.43 -7.16
CA ASP A 6 -5.98 37.80 -6.46
C ASP A 6 -7.12 37.46 -7.43
N SER A 7 -7.48 38.40 -8.32
CA SER A 7 -8.54 38.17 -9.31
C SER A 7 -8.18 37.08 -10.31
N ALA A 8 -6.94 37.06 -10.80
CA ALA A 8 -6.46 36.02 -11.72
C ALA A 8 -6.37 34.64 -11.04
N PHE A 9 -6.00 34.61 -9.76
CA PHE A 9 -5.99 33.39 -8.96
C PHE A 9 -7.40 32.85 -8.70
N ASP A 10 -8.35 33.71 -8.36
CA ASP A 10 -9.77 33.33 -8.18
C ASP A 10 -10.40 32.80 -9.47
N GLU A 11 -10.12 33.44 -10.60
CA GLU A 11 -10.61 33.00 -11.91
C GLU A 11 -10.02 31.64 -12.30
N TRP A 12 -8.71 31.45 -12.08
CA TRP A 12 -8.04 30.17 -12.28
C TRP A 12 -8.60 29.08 -11.34
N LEU A 13 -8.84 29.39 -10.07
CA LEU A 13 -9.41 28.47 -9.09
C LEU A 13 -10.81 28.02 -9.51
N ARG A 14 -11.69 28.95 -9.88
CA ARG A 14 -13.05 28.61 -10.33
C ARG A 14 -13.00 27.82 -11.62
N ALA A 15 -12.20 28.23 -12.60
CA ALA A 15 -12.08 27.49 -13.86
C ALA A 15 -11.59 26.04 -13.66
N ARG A 16 -10.77 25.79 -12.63
CA ARG A 16 -10.19 24.47 -12.35
C ARG A 16 -10.99 23.61 -11.37
N TYR A 17 -11.72 24.22 -10.44
CA TYR A 17 -12.35 23.55 -9.29
C TYR A 17 -13.81 23.95 -9.08
N ASP A 18 -14.51 24.41 -10.12
CA ASP A 18 -15.92 24.87 -10.02
C ASP A 18 -16.83 23.82 -9.37
N SER A 19 -16.69 22.56 -9.79
CA SER A 19 -17.45 21.42 -9.27
C SER A 19 -17.22 21.20 -7.77
N GLU A 20 -15.97 21.21 -7.34
CA GLU A 20 -15.57 20.98 -5.95
C GLU A 20 -15.99 22.13 -5.06
N LEU A 21 -15.81 23.37 -5.54
CA LEU A 21 -16.18 24.60 -4.84
C LEU A 21 -17.69 24.74 -4.67
N THR A 22 -18.49 24.23 -5.61
CA THR A 22 -19.96 24.21 -5.49
C THR A 22 -20.48 23.00 -4.71
N ALA A 23 -19.75 21.90 -4.69
CA ALA A 23 -20.13 20.69 -3.96
C ALA A 23 -19.97 20.81 -2.44
N VAL A 24 -19.15 21.74 -1.96
CA VAL A 24 -18.93 22.02 -0.54
C VAL A 24 -19.40 23.43 -0.19
N THR A 25 -20.28 23.55 0.80
CA THR A 25 -20.79 24.84 1.29
C THR A 25 -20.30 25.09 2.71
N VAL A 26 -19.83 26.29 3.01
CA VAL A 26 -19.48 26.69 4.38
C VAL A 26 -20.46 27.78 4.82
N ARG A 27 -21.31 27.48 5.80
CA ARG A 27 -22.28 28.43 6.36
C ARG A 27 -22.24 28.38 7.87
N ASP A 28 -22.04 29.54 8.51
CA ASP A 28 -22.00 29.67 9.97
C ASP A 28 -21.00 28.71 10.64
N GLY A 29 -19.84 28.52 10.00
CA GLY A 29 -18.80 27.59 10.47
C GLY A 29 -19.10 26.11 10.27
N ARG A 30 -20.24 25.77 9.67
CA ARG A 30 -20.60 24.38 9.30
C ARG A 30 -20.26 24.13 7.84
N VAL A 31 -19.56 23.03 7.60
CA VAL A 31 -19.30 22.50 6.26
C VAL A 31 -20.46 21.57 5.89
N GLY A 32 -21.09 21.81 4.75
CA GLY A 32 -22.19 21.04 4.17
C GLY A 32 -22.04 20.95 2.65
N GLY A 33 -23.13 20.70 1.94
CA GLY A 33 -23.14 20.66 0.47
C GLY A 33 -23.29 19.24 -0.09
N ALA A 34 -23.51 19.17 -1.40
CA ALA A 34 -23.86 17.93 -2.09
C ALA A 34 -22.83 16.81 -1.84
N PHE A 35 -21.53 17.13 -1.76
CA PHE A 35 -20.50 16.13 -1.48
C PHE A 35 -20.71 15.46 -0.12
N LEU A 36 -20.87 16.27 0.94
CA LEU A 36 -21.06 15.75 2.30
C LEU A 36 -22.40 15.04 2.45
N ASP A 37 -23.45 15.50 1.76
CA ASP A 37 -24.75 14.84 1.76
C ASP A 37 -24.65 13.43 1.16
N ARG A 38 -23.97 13.29 0.02
CA ARG A 38 -23.73 11.99 -0.64
C ARG A 38 -22.81 11.10 0.19
N LEU A 39 -21.72 11.63 0.74
CA LEU A 39 -20.83 10.89 1.64
C LEU A 39 -21.57 10.37 2.89
N ASN A 40 -22.38 11.22 3.54
CA ASN A 40 -23.16 10.83 4.72
C ASN A 40 -24.29 9.85 4.40
N SER A 41 -24.92 9.96 3.23
CA SER A 41 -25.88 8.97 2.74
C SER A 41 -25.19 7.61 2.54
N GLY A 42 -24.05 7.59 1.85
CA GLY A 42 -23.28 6.37 1.59
C GLY A 42 -22.81 5.68 2.87
N ARG A 43 -22.31 6.45 3.85
CA ARG A 43 -21.87 5.93 5.14
C ARG A 43 -23.02 5.32 5.96
N ARG A 44 -24.18 5.98 6.00
CA ARG A 44 -25.37 5.45 6.70
C ARG A 44 -25.86 4.17 6.05
N ALA A 45 -26.00 4.16 4.71
CA ALA A 45 -26.40 2.97 3.98
C ALA A 45 -25.43 1.78 4.20
N LEU A 46 -24.11 2.04 4.25
CA LEU A 46 -23.12 1.02 4.58
C LEU A 46 -23.25 0.50 6.02
N GLN A 47 -23.61 1.36 6.98
CA GLN A 47 -23.90 0.94 8.36
C GLN A 47 -25.17 0.08 8.44
N ASP A 48 -26.17 0.42 7.63
CA ASP A 48 -27.46 -0.28 7.57
C ASP A 48 -27.41 -1.56 6.73
N GLY A 49 -26.29 -1.82 6.04
CA GLY A 49 -26.11 -2.97 5.15
C GLY A 49 -26.78 -2.83 3.78
N ASP A 50 -27.31 -1.65 3.45
CA ASP A 50 -27.80 -1.33 2.11
C ASP A 50 -26.64 -1.00 1.17
N LEU A 51 -26.02 -2.05 0.64
CA LEU A 51 -24.82 -1.96 -0.20
C LEU A 51 -25.09 -1.22 -1.52
N ASP A 52 -26.30 -1.30 -2.06
CA ASP A 52 -26.65 -0.66 -3.33
C ASP A 52 -26.80 0.85 -3.20
N THR A 53 -27.48 1.31 -2.14
CA THR A 53 -27.54 2.74 -1.82
C THR A 53 -26.17 3.25 -1.41
N ALA A 54 -25.40 2.48 -0.63
CA ALA A 54 -24.04 2.86 -0.26
C ALA A 54 -23.16 3.08 -1.50
N ALA A 55 -23.16 2.12 -2.44
CA ALA A 55 -22.37 2.19 -3.65
C ALA A 55 -22.71 3.44 -4.47
N ARG A 56 -23.99 3.67 -4.74
CA ARG A 56 -24.46 4.80 -5.55
C ARG A 56 -24.10 6.14 -4.92
N SER A 57 -24.40 6.33 -3.64
CA SER A 57 -24.11 7.58 -2.94
C SER A 57 -22.61 7.87 -2.86
N LEU A 58 -21.77 6.84 -2.66
CA LEU A 58 -20.31 7.02 -2.63
C LEU A 58 -19.73 7.31 -4.01
N GLN A 59 -20.27 6.71 -5.09
CA GLN A 59 -19.89 7.05 -6.46
C GLN A 59 -20.23 8.50 -6.81
N GLU A 60 -21.41 8.98 -6.41
CA GLU A 60 -21.79 10.39 -6.58
C GLU A 60 -20.88 11.31 -5.76
N ALA A 61 -20.48 10.93 -4.54
CA ALA A 61 -19.52 11.68 -3.74
C ALA A 61 -18.14 11.76 -4.41
N ILE A 62 -17.64 10.65 -4.98
CA ILE A 62 -16.38 10.63 -5.74
C ILE A 62 -16.47 11.55 -6.97
N ALA A 63 -17.60 11.55 -7.69
CA ALA A 63 -17.79 12.40 -8.85
C ALA A 63 -17.82 13.90 -8.50
N LEU A 64 -18.34 14.25 -7.32
CA LEU A 64 -18.40 15.63 -6.83
C LEU A 64 -17.05 16.15 -6.32
N PHE A 65 -16.22 15.28 -5.75
CA PHE A 65 -14.90 15.65 -5.27
C PHE A 65 -13.87 14.53 -5.52
N PRO A 66 -13.35 14.41 -6.76
CA PRO A 66 -12.45 13.32 -7.15
C PRO A 66 -11.12 13.31 -6.40
N ASP A 67 -10.59 14.47 -6.01
CA ASP A 67 -9.29 14.53 -5.34
C ASP A 67 -9.37 14.41 -3.81
N TYR A 68 -10.57 14.13 -3.26
CA TYR A 68 -10.74 13.97 -1.82
C TYR A 68 -10.00 12.72 -1.29
N ALA A 69 -8.95 12.96 -0.51
CA ALA A 69 -8.04 11.95 0.04
C ALA A 69 -8.12 11.85 1.58
N GLY A 70 -9.20 12.35 2.19
CA GLY A 70 -9.40 12.32 3.64
C GLY A 70 -9.53 10.89 4.21
N ALA A 71 -9.40 10.76 5.53
CA ALA A 71 -9.53 9.47 6.23
C ALA A 71 -10.91 8.79 6.03
N ASP A 72 -11.94 9.57 5.75
CA ASP A 72 -13.30 9.15 5.40
C ASP A 72 -13.53 9.13 3.87
N SER A 73 -12.47 8.94 3.09
CA SER A 73 -12.51 8.90 1.63
C SER A 73 -13.66 8.03 1.09
N PRO A 74 -14.51 8.56 0.19
CA PRO A 74 -15.58 7.78 -0.39
C PRO A 74 -15.06 6.61 -1.23
N ARG A 75 -13.82 6.68 -1.77
CA ARG A 75 -13.18 5.54 -2.45
C ARG A 75 -12.89 4.39 -1.49
N ARG A 76 -12.37 4.67 -0.29
CA ARG A 76 -12.13 3.64 0.73
C ARG A 76 -13.42 3.00 1.21
N LEU A 77 -14.45 3.82 1.45
CA LEU A 77 -15.77 3.31 1.82
C LEU A 77 -16.39 2.46 0.70
N LEU A 78 -16.24 2.89 -0.57
CA LEU A 78 -16.75 2.14 -1.71
C LEU A 78 -15.98 0.83 -1.91
N ALA A 79 -14.66 0.81 -1.68
CA ALA A 79 -13.87 -0.42 -1.70
C ALA A 79 -14.40 -1.42 -0.66
N ARG A 80 -14.72 -0.95 0.55
CA ARG A 80 -15.36 -1.78 1.58
C ARG A 80 -16.74 -2.30 1.16
N VAL A 81 -17.55 -1.50 0.48
CA VAL A 81 -18.83 -1.96 -0.10
C VAL A 81 -18.58 -3.10 -1.10
N ARG A 82 -17.61 -2.94 -2.01
CA ARG A 82 -17.26 -3.98 -2.99
C ARG A 82 -16.75 -5.27 -2.35
N LEU A 83 -15.97 -5.17 -1.28
CA LEU A 83 -15.56 -6.35 -0.50
C LEU A 83 -16.76 -7.07 0.13
N GLN A 84 -17.75 -6.34 0.68
CA GLN A 84 -18.97 -6.95 1.22
C GLN A 84 -19.85 -7.58 0.12
N GLN A 85 -19.75 -7.11 -1.11
CA GLN A 85 -20.39 -7.71 -2.30
C GLN A 85 -19.59 -8.89 -2.88
N GLY A 86 -18.40 -9.19 -2.35
CA GLY A 86 -17.52 -10.24 -2.87
C GLY A 86 -16.70 -9.85 -4.11
N ASP A 87 -16.71 -8.58 -4.49
CA ASP A 87 -15.97 -8.06 -5.64
C ASP A 87 -14.61 -7.49 -5.20
N THR A 88 -13.68 -8.39 -4.91
CA THR A 88 -12.33 -8.05 -4.45
C THR A 88 -11.52 -7.29 -5.51
N ALA A 89 -11.75 -7.58 -6.80
CA ALA A 89 -11.06 -6.90 -7.89
C ALA A 89 -11.47 -5.42 -7.96
N ALA A 90 -12.78 -5.12 -7.93
CA ALA A 90 -13.25 -3.74 -7.91
C ALA A 90 -12.79 -2.98 -6.65
N ALA A 91 -12.71 -3.67 -5.50
CA ALA A 91 -12.16 -3.07 -4.28
C ALA A 91 -10.68 -2.65 -4.45
N ALA A 92 -9.85 -3.51 -5.05
CA ALA A 92 -8.45 -3.22 -5.33
C ALA A 92 -8.30 -2.04 -6.31
N GLU A 93 -9.14 -1.96 -7.35
CA GLU A 93 -9.13 -0.81 -8.27
C GLU A 93 -9.46 0.51 -7.57
N LEU A 94 -10.44 0.51 -6.67
CA LEU A 94 -10.83 1.70 -5.90
C LEU A 94 -9.73 2.14 -4.94
N LEU A 95 -9.04 1.21 -4.29
CA LEU A 95 -7.89 1.53 -3.45
C LEU A 95 -6.69 2.00 -4.28
N THR A 96 -6.48 1.46 -5.48
CA THR A 96 -5.45 1.94 -6.43
C THR A 96 -5.69 3.42 -6.77
N GLN A 97 -6.94 3.78 -7.06
CA GLN A 97 -7.32 5.18 -7.30
C GLN A 97 -7.17 6.05 -6.04
N HIS A 98 -7.48 5.50 -4.85
CA HIS A 98 -7.30 6.22 -3.59
C HIS A 98 -5.83 6.51 -3.30
N VAL A 99 -4.94 5.52 -3.37
CA VAL A 99 -3.51 5.74 -3.07
C VAL A 99 -2.82 6.62 -4.12
N ALA A 100 -3.38 6.76 -5.33
CA ALA A 100 -2.90 7.72 -6.32
C ALA A 100 -3.07 9.18 -5.88
N VAL A 101 -4.14 9.49 -5.13
CA VAL A 101 -4.38 10.83 -4.56
C VAL A 101 -3.93 10.94 -3.09
N ALA A 102 -3.95 9.84 -2.35
CA ALA A 102 -3.57 9.72 -0.95
C ALA A 102 -2.22 8.98 -0.80
N GLY A 103 -1.18 9.47 -1.48
CA GLY A 103 0.09 8.75 -1.63
C GLY A 103 0.80 8.38 -0.32
N SER A 104 0.50 9.08 0.79
CA SER A 104 1.06 8.83 2.12
C SER A 104 0.15 8.00 3.05
N ASP A 105 -1.01 7.54 2.59
CA ASP A 105 -1.92 6.68 3.37
C ASP A 105 -1.36 5.25 3.44
N LEU A 106 -0.51 5.00 4.44
CA LEU A 106 0.16 3.71 4.64
C LEU A 106 -0.85 2.55 4.79
N ASP A 107 -1.93 2.78 5.51
CA ASP A 107 -2.94 1.75 5.76
C ASP A 107 -3.65 1.37 4.47
N ALA A 108 -3.95 2.35 3.59
CA ALA A 108 -4.51 2.06 2.27
C ALA A 108 -3.53 1.30 1.37
N HIS A 109 -2.22 1.58 1.42
CA HIS A 109 -1.23 0.77 0.68
C HIS A 109 -1.18 -0.67 1.19
N ARG A 110 -1.20 -0.89 2.50
CA ARG A 110 -1.23 -2.25 3.08
C ARG A 110 -2.51 -2.99 2.71
N GLU A 111 -3.65 -2.32 2.79
CA GLU A 111 -4.95 -2.87 2.41
C GLU A 111 -4.95 -3.25 0.92
N LEU A 112 -4.49 -2.35 0.04
CA LEU A 112 -4.38 -2.60 -1.40
C LEU A 112 -3.48 -3.80 -1.71
N ALA A 113 -2.28 -3.86 -1.10
CA ALA A 113 -1.35 -4.98 -1.31
C ALA A 113 -1.97 -6.33 -0.88
N ALA A 114 -2.71 -6.36 0.23
CA ALA A 114 -3.42 -7.56 0.67
C ALA A 114 -4.52 -7.98 -0.31
N LEU A 115 -5.29 -7.02 -0.85
CA LEU A 115 -6.31 -7.30 -1.86
C LEU A 115 -5.69 -7.82 -3.16
N GLN A 116 -4.63 -7.17 -3.66
CA GLN A 116 -3.87 -7.61 -4.84
C GLN A 116 -3.36 -9.04 -4.66
N ALA A 117 -2.77 -9.35 -3.51
CA ALA A 117 -2.32 -10.69 -3.20
C ALA A 117 -3.47 -11.72 -3.18
N SER A 118 -4.63 -11.36 -2.64
CA SER A 118 -5.79 -12.26 -2.58
C SER A 118 -6.39 -12.61 -3.95
N ILE A 119 -6.19 -11.73 -4.95
CA ILE A 119 -6.58 -11.99 -6.35
C ILE A 119 -5.43 -12.58 -7.18
N GLY A 120 -4.31 -12.95 -6.54
CA GLY A 120 -3.15 -13.57 -7.19
C GLY A 120 -2.14 -12.60 -7.81
N ASP A 121 -2.36 -11.29 -7.70
CA ASP A 121 -1.46 -10.25 -8.20
C ASP A 121 -0.33 -9.95 -7.19
N HIS A 122 0.58 -10.91 -7.01
CA HIS A 122 1.73 -10.73 -6.13
C HIS A 122 2.75 -9.71 -6.65
N ALA A 123 2.82 -9.50 -7.97
CA ALA A 123 3.68 -8.49 -8.56
C ALA A 123 3.18 -7.08 -8.21
N GLY A 124 1.90 -6.80 -8.41
CA GLY A 124 1.26 -5.55 -8.02
C GLY A 124 1.30 -5.31 -6.51
N ALA A 125 1.09 -6.36 -5.69
CA ALA A 125 1.23 -6.27 -4.24
C ALA A 125 2.65 -5.82 -3.82
N ALA A 126 3.69 -6.35 -4.47
CA ALA A 126 5.07 -5.95 -4.20
C ALA A 126 5.36 -4.50 -4.64
N GLU A 127 4.81 -4.05 -5.78
CA GLU A 127 4.91 -2.65 -6.20
C GLU A 127 4.24 -1.70 -5.20
N THR A 128 3.03 -2.03 -4.76
CA THR A 128 2.31 -1.27 -3.73
C THR A 128 3.09 -1.20 -2.42
N LEU A 129 3.64 -2.33 -1.95
CA LEU A 129 4.48 -2.34 -0.75
C LEU A 129 5.78 -1.56 -0.91
N THR A 130 6.35 -1.50 -2.12
CA THR A 130 7.51 -0.65 -2.41
C THR A 130 7.18 0.81 -2.17
N ARG A 131 5.96 1.25 -2.53
CA ARG A 131 5.48 2.60 -2.21
C ARG A 131 5.30 2.79 -0.71
N ALA A 132 4.76 1.80 0.00
CA ALA A 132 4.64 1.82 1.46
C ALA A 132 6.00 1.98 2.17
N VAL A 133 7.04 1.32 1.67
CA VAL A 133 8.42 1.44 2.18
C VAL A 133 8.95 2.87 2.06
N TYR A 134 8.60 3.63 1.02
CA TYR A 134 9.00 5.04 0.94
C TYR A 134 8.33 5.92 2.00
N ILE A 135 7.19 5.50 2.55
CA ILE A 135 6.50 6.21 3.63
C ILE A 135 7.11 5.82 4.98
N HIS A 136 7.32 4.52 5.21
CA HIS A 136 7.87 3.97 6.45
C HIS A 136 9.10 3.08 6.18
N PRO A 137 10.27 3.67 5.89
CA PRO A 137 11.45 2.91 5.43
C PRO A 137 12.13 2.06 6.51
N TYR A 138 11.76 2.23 7.77
CA TYR A 138 12.34 1.51 8.91
C TYR A 138 11.39 0.47 9.51
N ASP A 139 10.29 0.15 8.82
CA ASP A 139 9.35 -0.89 9.26
C ASP A 139 9.78 -2.26 8.70
N PRO A 140 10.29 -3.18 9.55
CA PRO A 140 10.70 -4.50 9.09
C PRO A 140 9.53 -5.35 8.55
N ASP A 141 8.29 -5.10 8.98
CA ASP A 141 7.14 -5.86 8.47
C ASP A 141 6.86 -5.59 7.00
N LEU A 142 7.13 -4.37 6.52
CA LEU A 142 6.98 -4.05 5.09
C LEU A 142 7.98 -4.84 4.24
N TYR A 143 9.24 -4.93 4.66
CA TYR A 143 10.24 -5.71 3.93
C TYR A 143 10.00 -7.22 4.02
N ARG A 144 9.45 -7.73 5.14
CA ARG A 144 9.01 -9.14 5.24
C ARG A 144 7.92 -9.45 4.22
N GLN A 145 6.89 -8.61 4.14
CA GLN A 145 5.80 -8.78 3.16
C GLN A 145 6.31 -8.62 1.73
N LEU A 146 7.19 -7.64 1.47
CA LEU A 146 7.79 -7.41 0.17
C LEU A 146 8.60 -8.63 -0.30
N ALA A 147 9.43 -9.21 0.58
CA ALA A 147 10.16 -10.45 0.28
C ALA A 147 9.20 -11.60 -0.06
N ALA A 148 8.13 -11.78 0.73
CA ALA A 148 7.15 -12.84 0.50
C ALA A 148 6.41 -12.68 -0.85
N HIS A 149 6.02 -11.46 -1.22
CA HIS A 149 5.36 -11.22 -2.50
C HIS A 149 6.32 -11.31 -3.68
N HIS A 150 7.58 -10.90 -3.53
CA HIS A 150 8.61 -11.17 -4.54
C HIS A 150 8.88 -12.67 -4.71
N GLU A 151 8.89 -13.45 -3.62
CA GLU A 151 9.02 -14.91 -3.68
C GLU A 151 7.86 -15.53 -4.46
N ALA A 152 6.62 -15.13 -4.14
CA ALA A 152 5.42 -15.62 -4.82
C ALA A 152 5.34 -15.19 -6.31
N ALA A 153 5.89 -14.02 -6.64
CA ALA A 153 5.99 -13.53 -8.02
C ALA A 153 7.20 -14.08 -8.79
N GLY A 154 8.05 -14.91 -8.17
CA GLY A 154 9.28 -15.44 -8.79
C GLY A 154 10.37 -14.39 -9.03
N ASN A 155 10.28 -13.21 -8.41
CA ASN A 155 11.27 -12.13 -8.54
C ASN A 155 12.41 -12.31 -7.54
N ALA A 156 13.35 -13.22 -7.85
CA ALA A 156 14.48 -13.53 -6.97
C ALA A 156 15.33 -12.31 -6.58
N ALA A 157 15.53 -11.35 -7.50
CA ALA A 157 16.27 -10.13 -7.22
C ALA A 157 15.55 -9.24 -6.19
N GLY A 158 14.22 -9.13 -6.30
CA GLY A 158 13.41 -8.43 -5.31
C GLY A 158 13.45 -9.08 -3.93
N VAL A 159 13.47 -10.42 -3.86
CA VAL A 159 13.63 -11.15 -2.59
C VAL A 159 14.96 -10.81 -1.93
N VAL A 160 16.06 -10.88 -2.67
CA VAL A 160 17.40 -10.55 -2.16
C VAL A 160 17.41 -9.12 -1.61
N HIS A 161 16.92 -8.14 -2.38
CA HIS A 161 16.91 -6.74 -1.95
C HIS A 161 16.11 -6.51 -0.65
N ALA A 162 14.93 -7.11 -0.54
CA ALA A 162 14.11 -7.00 0.67
C ALA A 162 14.78 -7.68 1.88
N ARG A 163 15.48 -8.81 1.69
CA ARG A 163 16.22 -9.49 2.75
C ARG A 163 17.49 -8.73 3.17
N GLU A 164 18.18 -8.08 2.23
CA GLU A 164 19.31 -7.19 2.54
C GLU A 164 18.86 -6.03 3.43
N ALA A 165 17.74 -5.38 3.09
CA ALA A 165 17.16 -4.33 3.90
C ALA A 165 16.82 -4.83 5.32
N LEU A 166 16.21 -6.03 5.45
CA LEU A 166 15.94 -6.63 6.76
C LEU A 166 17.20 -6.85 7.59
N VAL A 167 18.30 -7.34 7.01
CA VAL A 167 19.58 -7.51 7.71
C VAL A 167 20.17 -6.15 8.13
N ALA A 168 20.01 -5.12 7.29
CA ALA A 168 20.49 -3.77 7.56
C ALA A 168 19.72 -3.06 8.69
N LEU A 169 18.42 -3.37 8.86
CA LEU A 169 17.59 -2.84 9.95
C LEU A 169 17.97 -3.38 11.34
N GLY A 170 18.87 -4.37 11.42
CA GLY A 170 19.38 -4.88 12.70
C GLY A 170 18.33 -5.68 13.50
N PRO A 171 17.79 -6.78 12.96
CA PRO A 171 16.78 -7.57 13.65
C PRO A 171 17.39 -8.27 14.86
N THR A 172 16.56 -8.53 15.89
CA THR A 172 16.98 -9.21 17.12
C THR A 172 17.64 -10.56 16.83
N ASP A 173 17.08 -11.34 15.91
CA ASP A 173 17.68 -12.57 15.41
C ASP A 173 18.45 -12.32 14.11
N ARG A 174 19.67 -11.79 14.25
CA ARG A 174 20.55 -11.50 13.11
C ARG A 174 21.03 -12.76 12.40
N ALA A 175 21.20 -13.87 13.12
CA ALA A 175 21.62 -15.13 12.51
C ALA A 175 20.54 -15.65 11.55
N GLU A 176 19.28 -15.61 11.96
CA GLU A 176 18.14 -15.99 11.11
C GLU A 176 18.01 -15.07 9.89
N ALA A 177 18.12 -13.76 10.08
CA ALA A 177 18.03 -12.82 8.96
C ALA A 177 19.13 -13.04 7.91
N LEU A 178 20.37 -13.31 8.34
CA LEU A 178 21.48 -13.65 7.45
C LEU A 178 21.24 -14.99 6.74
N TYR A 179 20.71 -15.99 7.45
CA TYR A 179 20.34 -17.26 6.84
C TYR A 179 19.29 -17.08 5.74
N GLN A 180 18.20 -16.34 6.00
CA GLN A 180 17.17 -16.07 5.00
C GLN A 180 17.71 -15.29 3.79
N LEU A 181 18.63 -14.35 4.00
CA LEU A 181 19.34 -13.68 2.90
C LEU A 181 20.20 -14.68 2.10
N ALA A 182 20.92 -15.58 2.76
CA ALA A 182 21.72 -16.60 2.08
C ALA A 182 20.85 -17.55 1.25
N VAL A 183 19.67 -17.95 1.76
CA VAL A 183 18.68 -18.73 1.00
C VAL A 183 18.22 -17.97 -0.24
N ALA A 184 17.90 -16.67 -0.11
CA ALA A 184 17.48 -15.84 -1.23
C ALA A 184 18.58 -15.72 -2.31
N LEU A 185 19.83 -15.50 -1.90
CA LEU A 185 20.98 -15.43 -2.79
C LEU A 185 21.22 -16.76 -3.53
N HIS A 186 21.10 -17.89 -2.83
CA HIS A 186 21.24 -19.21 -3.45
C HIS A 186 20.14 -19.45 -4.50
N ARG A 187 18.89 -19.12 -4.18
CA ARG A 187 17.76 -19.22 -5.13
C ARG A 187 17.91 -18.28 -6.33
N ALA A 188 18.57 -17.13 -6.16
CA ALA A 188 18.93 -16.22 -7.24
C ALA A 188 20.14 -16.70 -8.07
N GLY A 189 20.79 -17.80 -7.69
CA GLY A 189 21.96 -18.38 -8.36
C GLY A 189 23.31 -17.78 -7.93
N ASP A 190 23.33 -16.83 -7.00
CA ASP A 190 24.58 -16.26 -6.47
C ASP A 190 25.12 -17.10 -5.30
N ASN A 191 25.64 -18.27 -5.63
CA ASN A 191 26.21 -19.21 -4.65
C ASN A 191 27.43 -18.63 -3.92
N ALA A 192 28.18 -17.74 -4.58
CA ALA A 192 29.34 -17.10 -3.99
C ALA A 192 28.92 -16.14 -2.86
N ALA A 193 27.92 -15.30 -3.10
CA ALA A 193 27.35 -14.45 -2.06
C ALA A 193 26.63 -15.27 -1.00
N ALA A 194 25.80 -16.24 -1.38
CA ALA A 194 25.09 -17.12 -0.44
C ALA A 194 26.06 -17.80 0.54
N ARG A 195 27.19 -18.35 0.04
CA ARG A 195 28.23 -18.96 0.86
C ARG A 195 28.84 -17.98 1.86
N ARG A 196 29.12 -16.74 1.47
CA ARG A 196 29.64 -15.72 2.41
C ARG A 196 28.61 -15.39 3.49
N THR A 197 27.36 -15.17 3.09
CA THR A 197 26.29 -14.76 4.00
C THR A 197 25.91 -15.87 5.00
N VAL A 198 25.86 -17.15 4.56
CA VAL A 198 25.55 -18.26 5.49
C VAL A 198 26.68 -18.50 6.48
N LEU A 199 27.94 -18.24 6.11
CA LEU A 199 29.06 -18.27 7.05
C LEU A 199 28.92 -17.20 8.13
N GLN A 200 28.48 -15.98 7.78
CA GLN A 200 28.18 -14.94 8.76
C GLN A 200 27.06 -15.34 9.74
N ALA A 201 26.03 -16.05 9.26
CA ALA A 201 25.00 -16.59 10.13
C ALA A 201 25.58 -17.61 11.14
N LEU A 202 26.46 -18.50 10.67
CA LEU A 202 27.13 -19.52 11.50
C LEU A 202 28.19 -18.95 12.44
N GLU A 203 28.79 -17.79 12.13
CA GLU A 203 29.66 -17.07 13.07
C GLU A 203 28.89 -16.60 14.30
N ILE A 204 27.61 -16.20 14.14
CA ILE A 204 26.72 -15.79 15.23
C ILE A 204 26.14 -17.01 15.95
N ALA A 205 25.69 -18.02 15.18
CA ALA A 205 25.07 -19.23 15.69
C ALA A 205 25.71 -20.48 15.08
N PRO A 206 26.84 -20.98 15.65
CA PRO A 206 27.59 -22.10 15.07
C PRO A 206 26.80 -23.40 14.92
N ASN A 207 25.79 -23.60 15.78
CA ASN A 207 24.93 -24.78 15.80
C ASN A 207 23.63 -24.59 15.00
N TYR A 208 23.53 -23.55 14.15
CA TYR A 208 22.34 -23.35 13.33
C TYR A 208 22.28 -24.39 12.20
N GLU A 209 21.61 -25.52 12.46
CA GLU A 209 21.54 -26.68 11.55
C GLU A 209 21.12 -26.33 10.13
N ALA A 210 20.08 -25.50 9.95
CA ALA A 210 19.61 -25.13 8.62
C ALA A 210 20.69 -24.36 7.82
N ALA A 211 21.45 -23.49 8.48
CA ALA A 211 22.56 -22.77 7.87
C ALA A 211 23.75 -23.70 7.54
N GLN A 212 24.02 -24.72 8.37
CA GLN A 212 25.03 -25.73 8.06
C GLN A 212 24.66 -26.55 6.82
N MET A 213 23.38 -26.94 6.71
CA MET A 213 22.86 -27.66 5.54
C MET A 213 22.96 -26.83 4.27
N LEU A 214 22.51 -25.57 4.31
CA LEU A 214 22.64 -24.65 3.17
C LEU A 214 24.11 -24.48 2.75
N LEU A 215 25.04 -24.38 3.71
CA LEU A 215 26.47 -24.28 3.42
C LEU A 215 27.02 -25.51 2.67
N LEU A 216 26.49 -26.71 2.93
CA LEU A 216 26.86 -27.92 2.20
C LEU A 216 26.28 -27.92 0.77
N GLU A 217 25.09 -27.37 0.58
CA GLU A 217 24.42 -27.25 -0.73
C GLU A 217 25.16 -26.26 -1.64
N VAL A 218 25.46 -25.05 -1.15
CA VAL A 218 26.10 -23.99 -1.95
C VAL A 218 27.58 -24.25 -2.29
N ARG A 219 28.18 -25.31 -1.71
CA ARG A 219 29.57 -25.73 -1.97
C ARG A 219 29.71 -26.75 -3.09
N ARG A 220 28.61 -27.39 -3.50
CA ARG A 220 28.60 -28.39 -4.57
C ARG A 220 28.57 -27.70 -5.94
#